data_AF-A0A496WCW6-F1
#
_entry.id   AF-A0A496WCW6-F1
#
_cell.length_a   1.000
_cell.length_b   1.000
_cell.length_c   1.000
_cell.angle_alpha   90.00
_cell.angle_beta   90.00
_cell.angle_gamma   90.00
#
_symmetry.space_group_name_H-M   'P 1'
#
loop_
_entity.id
_entity.type
_entity.pdbx_description
1 polymer ?
#
loop_
_entity_poly.entity_id
_entity_poly.type
_entity_poly.pdbx_seq_one_letter_code
_entity_poly.pdbx_strand_id
1 'polypeptide(L)'
;MYFDIFVNGKKRATVGHDDLENVSISVSGNSEGVSLISGAVCKEGVQNYHIHWFQDDLAETDEVSIRRSNATEATEPQKIVKMGDRNRSADGERFCDFCKLSENEVGKLVQTGSTPTICENCVDLCVEILRGVEK
;
A
#
# COMPACT_ATOMS: atom_id res chain seq x y z
N MET A 1 -10.54 -12.36 5.30
CA MET A 1 -9.60 -12.35 6.46
C MET A 1 -9.31 -10.91 6.88
N TYR A 2 -9.20 -10.67 8.19
CA TYR A 2 -8.99 -9.34 8.76
C TYR A 2 -7.82 -9.29 9.75
N PHE A 3 -7.17 -8.13 9.83
CA PHE A 3 -6.03 -7.84 10.68
C PHE A 3 -6.20 -6.50 11.38
N ASP A 4 -5.90 -6.46 12.67
CA ASP A 4 -5.85 -5.23 13.45
C ASP A 4 -4.41 -4.69 13.44
N ILE A 5 -4.26 -3.41 13.13
CA ILE A 5 -2.98 -2.70 13.16
C ILE A 5 -2.99 -1.75 14.36
N PHE A 6 -1.92 -1.80 15.14
CA PHE A 6 -1.72 -0.95 16.31
C PHE A 6 -0.42 -0.18 16.18
N VAL A 7 -0.43 1.06 16.67
CA VAL A 7 0.77 1.89 16.89
C VAL A 7 0.80 2.26 18.37
N ASN A 8 1.89 1.93 19.07
CA ASN A 8 2.04 2.13 20.52
C ASN A 8 0.86 1.55 21.33
N GLY A 9 0.41 0.36 20.95
CA GLY A 9 -0.73 -0.33 21.57
C GLY A 9 -2.11 0.26 21.26
N LYS A 10 -2.20 1.41 20.57
CA LYS A 10 -3.47 2.00 20.13
C LYS A 10 -3.85 1.46 18.76
N LYS A 11 -5.06 0.89 18.64
CA LYS A 11 -5.58 0.41 17.36
C LYS A 11 -5.75 1.57 16.38
N ARG A 12 -5.17 1.43 15.19
CA ARG A 12 -5.27 2.37 14.08
C ARG A 12 -6.39 2.00 13.12
N ALA A 13 -6.40 0.74 12.67
CA ALA A 13 -7.44 0.22 11.79
C ALA A 13 -7.58 -1.30 11.92
N THR A 14 -8.76 -1.80 11.55
CA THR A 14 -8.94 -3.18 11.08
C THR A 14 -8.85 -3.14 9.55
N VAL A 15 -8.02 -3.99 8.95
CA VAL A 15 -7.84 -4.04 7.49
C VAL A 15 -8.08 -5.45 6.97
N GLY A 16 -8.53 -5.55 5.73
CA GLY A 16 -8.83 -6.82 5.09
C GLY A 16 -10.19 -6.84 4.40
N HIS A 17 -10.56 -8.02 3.92
CA HIS A 17 -11.78 -8.26 3.16
C HIS A 17 -12.13 -9.76 3.25
N ASP A 18 -13.38 -10.15 3.03
CA ASP A 18 -13.77 -11.56 3.06
C ASP A 18 -13.00 -12.37 2.01
N ASP A 19 -12.99 -11.89 0.77
CA ASP A 19 -12.24 -12.46 -0.36
C ASP A 19 -10.78 -11.94 -0.48
N LEU A 20 -10.15 -11.64 0.66
CA LEU A 20 -8.78 -11.12 0.67
C LEU A 20 -7.76 -12.17 0.20
N GLU A 21 -7.14 -11.96 -0.96
CA GLU A 21 -6.01 -12.75 -1.44
C GLU A 21 -4.67 -12.24 -0.87
N ASN A 22 -4.50 -10.92 -0.78
CA ASN A 22 -3.29 -10.27 -0.26
C ASN A 22 -3.61 -8.96 0.47
N VAL A 23 -3.01 -8.78 1.65
CA VAL A 23 -2.94 -7.50 2.35
C VAL A 23 -1.48 -7.07 2.49
N SER A 24 -1.24 -5.78 2.27
CA SER A 24 0.04 -5.13 2.41
C SER A 24 0.00 -4.17 3.61
N ILE A 25 0.93 -4.38 4.53
CA ILE A 25 1.18 -3.47 5.65
C ILE A 25 2.67 -3.20 5.59
N SER A 26 3.03 -1.98 5.20
CA SER A 26 4.39 -1.64 4.84
C SER A 26 4.85 -0.45 5.65
N VAL A 27 6.12 -0.50 6.07
CA VAL A 27 6.83 0.67 6.57
C VAL A 27 7.75 1.13 5.45
N SER A 28 7.67 2.41 5.09
CA SER A 28 8.50 3.05 4.07
C SER A 28 9.15 4.28 4.67
N GLY A 29 10.40 4.58 4.32
CA GLY A 29 11.07 5.76 4.85
C GLY A 29 12.29 6.16 4.05
N ASN A 30 12.69 7.42 4.24
CA ASN A 30 13.90 8.03 3.70
C ASN A 30 14.53 8.94 4.78
N SER A 31 15.47 9.80 4.40
CA SER A 31 16.12 10.73 5.33
C SER A 31 15.19 11.81 5.92
N GLU A 32 14.00 12.00 5.36
CA GLU A 32 13.03 13.01 5.79
C GLU A 32 11.99 12.45 6.75
N GLY A 33 11.79 11.13 6.79
CA GLY A 33 10.85 10.49 7.69
C GLY A 33 10.56 9.04 7.36
N VAL A 34 9.76 8.41 8.23
CA VAL A 34 9.28 7.04 8.10
C VAL A 34 7.75 7.07 8.20
N SER A 35 7.06 6.29 7.37
CA SER A 35 5.60 6.19 7.36
C SER A 35 5.15 4.73 7.36
N LEU A 36 4.07 4.47 8.08
CA LEU A 36 3.30 3.22 8.06
C LEU A 36 2.15 3.36 7.07
N ILE A 37 2.05 2.40 6.14
CA ILE A 37 1.06 2.39 5.08
C ILE A 37 0.28 1.08 5.16
N SER A 38 -1.04 1.16 5.04
CA SER A 38 -1.88 -0.03 4.89
C SER A 38 -2.73 0.01 3.62
N GLY A 39 -2.67 -1.08 2.86
CA GLY A 39 -3.51 -1.29 1.70
C GLY A 39 -3.70 -2.77 1.37
N ALA A 40 -4.68 -3.07 0.53
CA ALA A 40 -4.93 -4.41 0.04
C ALA A 40 -5.33 -4.37 -1.42
N VAL A 41 -5.06 -5.47 -2.13
CA VAL A 41 -5.69 -5.75 -3.40
C VAL A 41 -6.75 -6.81 -3.15
N CYS A 42 -7.99 -6.42 -3.39
CA CYS A 42 -9.16 -7.27 -3.21
C CYS A 42 -9.82 -7.52 -4.56
N LYS A 43 -10.51 -8.65 -4.67
CA LYS A 43 -11.24 -9.05 -5.87
C LYS A 43 -12.73 -9.12 -5.55
N GLU A 44 -13.54 -8.43 -6.34
CA GLU A 44 -14.99 -8.58 -6.32
C GLU A 44 -15.43 -9.09 -7.71
N GLY A 45 -15.81 -10.36 -7.78
CA GLY A 45 -16.10 -11.03 -9.05
C GLY A 45 -14.87 -11.12 -9.96
N VAL A 46 -14.90 -10.46 -11.13
CA VAL A 46 -13.75 -10.40 -12.07
C VAL A 46 -12.91 -9.14 -11.91
N GLN A 47 -13.31 -8.23 -11.03
CA GLN A 47 -12.72 -6.91 -10.92
C GLN A 47 -11.79 -6.83 -9.70
N ASN A 48 -10.59 -6.27 -9.90
CA ASN A 48 -9.65 -5.99 -8.83
C ASN A 48 -9.79 -4.54 -8.34
N TYR A 49 -9.70 -4.36 -7.04
CA TYR A 49 -9.75 -3.07 -6.35
C TYR A 49 -8.54 -2.94 -5.44
N HIS A 50 -7.94 -1.75 -5.45
CA HIS A 50 -6.96 -1.37 -4.46
C HIS A 50 -7.66 -0.59 -3.35
N ILE A 51 -7.62 -1.12 -2.13
CA ILE A 51 -8.19 -0.50 -0.93
C ILE A 51 -7.05 0.08 -0.12
N HIS A 52 -7.18 1.33 0.31
CA HIS A 52 -6.21 2.03 1.15
C HIS A 52 -6.90 2.55 2.40
N TRP A 53 -6.35 2.20 3.57
CA TRP A 53 -6.94 2.57 4.86
C TRP A 53 -6.29 3.80 5.48
N PHE A 54 -4.96 3.86 5.49
CA PHE A 54 -4.25 5.00 6.05
C PHE A 54 -2.78 5.02 5.61
N GLN A 55 -2.19 6.20 5.76
CA GLN A 55 -0.77 6.46 5.81
C GLN A 55 -0.50 7.36 7.02
N ASP A 56 0.30 6.89 7.96
CA ASP A 56 0.67 7.60 9.18
C ASP A 56 2.19 7.78 9.24
N ASP A 57 2.66 8.92 9.73
CA ASP A 57 4.07 9.08 10.07
C ASP A 57 4.42 8.28 11.34
N LEU A 58 5.62 7.73 11.37
CA LEU A 58 6.18 7.00 12.51
C LEU A 58 7.38 7.75 13.08
N ALA A 59 7.37 7.96 14.39
CA ALA A 59 8.56 8.37 15.12
C ALA A 59 9.51 7.18 15.36
N GLU A 60 10.78 7.46 15.64
CA GLU A 60 11.80 6.43 15.91
C GLU A 60 11.44 5.49 17.06
N THR A 61 10.62 5.96 18.01
CA THR A 61 10.21 5.20 19.20
C THR A 61 8.90 4.44 19.00
N ASP A 62 8.24 4.58 17.85
CA ASP A 62 6.92 3.99 17.65
C ASP A 62 7.00 2.48 17.42
N GLU A 63 6.16 1.74 18.14
CA GLU A 63 6.00 0.30 17.95
C GLU A 63 4.78 0.02 17.08
N VAL A 64 4.99 -0.71 15.98
CA VAL A 64 3.90 -1.23 15.14
C VAL A 64 3.66 -2.70 15.47
N SER A 65 2.41 -3.06 15.76
CA SER A 65 2.01 -4.47 15.89
C SER A 65 0.80 -4.81 15.02
N ILE A 66 0.85 -5.99 14.43
CA ILE A 66 -0.19 -6.53 13.55
C ILE A 66 -0.73 -7.80 14.21
N ARG A 67 -2.05 -7.89 14.33
CA ARG A 67 -2.73 -9.06 14.93
C ARG A 67 -3.83 -9.54 14.02
N ARG A 68 -3.99 -10.86 13.91
CA ARG A 68 -5.19 -11.40 13.26
C ARG A 68 -6.43 -10.96 14.05
N SER A 69 -7.44 -10.48 13.33
CA SER A 69 -8.68 -10.00 13.91
C SER A 69 -9.79 -11.04 13.77
N ASN A 70 -10.74 -11.02 14.72
CA ASN A 70 -12.01 -11.75 14.63
C ASN A 70 -13.14 -10.84 14.12
N ALA A 71 -12.82 -9.63 13.67
CA ALA A 71 -13.78 -8.74 13.05
C ALA A 71 -14.40 -9.36 11.79
N THR A 72 -15.63 -8.97 11.49
CA THR A 72 -16.35 -9.32 10.26
C THR A 72 -16.31 -8.21 9.23
N GLU A 73 -15.83 -7.02 9.61
CA GLU A 73 -15.76 -5.84 8.76
C GLU A 73 -14.44 -5.10 8.98
N ALA A 74 -13.92 -4.51 7.91
CA ALA A 74 -12.76 -3.63 7.99
C ALA A 74 -13.19 -2.24 8.48
N THR A 75 -12.23 -1.46 8.96
CA THR A 75 -12.41 -0.01 9.12
C THR A 75 -12.74 0.60 7.75
N GLU A 76 -13.54 1.66 7.73
CA GLU A 76 -13.86 2.38 6.48
C GLU A 76 -12.56 2.83 5.80
N PRO A 77 -12.32 2.45 4.54
CA PRO A 77 -11.11 2.83 3.83
C PRO A 77 -11.13 4.29 3.42
N GLN A 78 -9.97 4.95 3.49
CA GLN A 78 -9.80 6.32 2.99
C GLN A 78 -9.94 6.40 1.46
N LYS A 79 -9.57 5.34 0.74
CA LYS A 79 -9.65 5.31 -0.73
C LYS A 79 -9.85 3.89 -1.26
N ILE A 80 -10.76 3.74 -2.21
CA ILE A 80 -10.96 2.52 -3.00
C ILE A 80 -10.75 2.87 -4.46
N VAL A 81 -9.87 2.15 -5.16
CA VAL A 81 -9.59 2.40 -6.57
C VAL A 81 -9.75 1.13 -7.39
N LYS A 82 -10.59 1.21 -8.42
CA LYS A 82 -10.73 0.15 -9.42
C LYS A 82 -9.45 0.03 -10.25
N MET A 83 -8.84 -1.16 -10.26
CA MET A 83 -7.64 -1.41 -11.07
C MET A 83 -8.02 -1.65 -12.54
N GLY A 84 -7.23 -1.11 -13.46
CA GLY A 84 -7.44 -1.28 -14.91
C GLY A 84 -8.52 -0.37 -15.53
N ASP A 85 -9.07 0.59 -14.78
CA ASP A 85 -9.98 1.57 -15.36
C ASP A 85 -9.20 2.57 -16.24
N ARG A 86 -9.63 2.71 -17.49
CA ARG A 86 -8.92 3.45 -18.56
C ARG A 86 -9.11 4.96 -18.47
N ASN A 87 -9.84 5.45 -17.48
CA ASN A 87 -10.31 6.82 -17.39
C ASN A 87 -9.70 7.59 -16.21
N ARG A 88 -8.40 7.42 -15.94
CA ARG A 88 -7.69 8.37 -15.07
C ARG A 88 -7.36 9.61 -15.89
N SER A 89 -8.13 10.67 -15.66
CA SER A 89 -7.87 12.03 -16.15
C SER A 89 -6.38 12.35 -16.00
N ALA A 90 -5.77 12.90 -17.06
CA ALA A 90 -4.35 13.24 -17.12
C ALA A 90 -3.89 14.34 -16.14
N ASP A 91 -4.76 14.74 -15.20
CA ASP A 91 -4.65 15.91 -14.33
C ASP A 91 -4.62 15.54 -12.83
N GLY A 92 -4.61 14.24 -12.51
CA GLY A 92 -4.45 13.76 -11.14
C GLY A 92 -3.00 13.45 -10.83
N GLU A 93 -2.54 13.81 -9.63
CA GLU A 93 -1.25 13.38 -9.08
C GLU A 93 -1.09 11.86 -9.27
N ARG A 94 0.02 11.45 -9.88
CA ARG A 94 0.34 10.05 -10.14
C ARG A 94 1.19 9.53 -9.00
N PHE A 95 0.93 8.29 -8.61
CA PHE A 95 1.62 7.63 -7.49
C PHE A 95 2.19 6.29 -7.95
N CYS A 96 3.29 5.88 -7.34
CA CYS A 96 3.80 4.53 -7.46
C CYS A 96 2.82 3.57 -6.77
N ASP A 97 2.30 2.56 -7.45
CA ASP A 97 1.43 1.54 -6.89
C ASP A 97 2.14 0.62 -5.88
N PHE A 98 3.46 0.75 -5.72
CA PHE A 98 4.28 -0.04 -4.79
C PHE A 98 4.62 0.77 -3.54
N CYS A 99 5.41 1.85 -3.67
CA CYS A 99 5.79 2.69 -2.52
C CYS A 99 4.80 3.82 -2.19
N LYS A 100 3.78 4.04 -3.04
CA LYS A 100 2.73 5.07 -2.88
C LYS A 100 3.20 6.53 -2.89
N LEU A 101 4.50 6.77 -3.05
CA LEU A 101 5.06 8.10 -3.27
C LEU A 101 4.61 8.67 -4.63
N SER A 102 4.40 9.98 -4.67
CA SER A 102 4.00 10.72 -5.87
C SER A 102 5.12 10.76 -6.92
N GLU A 103 4.75 11.04 -8.17
CA GLU A 103 5.72 11.22 -9.26
C GLU A 103 6.75 12.30 -8.94
N ASN A 104 6.38 13.35 -8.19
CA ASN A 104 7.30 14.40 -7.76
C ASN A 104 8.36 13.88 -6.77
N GLU A 105 7.98 12.98 -5.87
CA GLU A 105 8.88 12.44 -4.84
C GLU A 105 9.82 11.36 -5.38
N VAL A 106 9.37 10.59 -6.38
CA VAL A 106 10.16 9.50 -6.97
C VAL A 106 10.79 9.87 -8.30
N GLY A 107 10.56 11.10 -8.77
CA GLY A 107 11.06 11.66 -10.03
C GLY A 107 10.38 11.09 -11.28
N LYS A 108 10.21 9.78 -11.37
CA LYS A 108 9.62 9.12 -12.54
C LYS A 108 8.81 7.89 -12.18
N LEU A 109 7.65 7.82 -12.81
CA LEU A 109 6.79 6.66 -12.78
C LEU A 109 6.83 5.92 -14.12
N VAL A 110 7.01 4.61 -14.04
CA VAL A 110 6.95 3.68 -15.18
C VAL A 110 5.56 3.07 -15.20
N GLN A 111 4.83 3.30 -16.29
CA GLN A 111 3.54 2.68 -16.55
C GLN A 111 3.50 2.17 -18.00
N THR A 112 3.14 0.90 -18.18
CA THR A 112 3.03 0.26 -19.50
C THR A 112 1.59 -0.18 -19.76
N GLY A 113 0.80 0.69 -20.39
CA GLY A 113 -0.61 0.41 -20.67
C GLY A 113 -1.45 0.40 -19.39
N SER A 114 -2.15 -0.69 -19.10
CA SER A 114 -3.05 -0.83 -17.94
C SER A 114 -2.38 -1.44 -16.71
N THR A 115 -1.05 -1.51 -16.68
CA THR A 115 -0.29 -2.07 -15.55
C THR A 115 -0.25 -1.11 -14.36
N PRO A 116 -0.05 -1.65 -13.14
CA PRO A 116 0.30 -0.85 -11.98
C PRO A 116 1.52 0.02 -12.28
N THR A 117 1.44 1.28 -11.88
CA THR A 117 2.49 2.26 -12.05
C THR A 117 3.60 1.98 -11.02
N ILE A 118 4.86 1.84 -11.44
CA ILE A 118 5.98 1.56 -10.54
C ILE A 118 7.05 2.65 -10.67
N CYS A 119 7.63 3.10 -9.56
CA CYS A 119 8.77 4.00 -9.60
C CYS A 119 10.09 3.24 -9.77
N GLU A 120 11.14 3.95 -10.17
CA GLU A 120 12.48 3.39 -10.39
C GLU A 120 13.04 2.73 -9.13
N ASN A 121 12.91 3.35 -7.96
CA ASN A 121 13.37 2.78 -6.69
C ASN A 121 12.71 1.42 -6.36
N CYS A 122 11.42 1.28 -6.68
CA CYS A 122 10.73 -0.01 -6.49
C CYS A 122 11.18 -1.06 -7.51
N VAL A 123 11.54 -0.64 -8.74
CA VAL A 123 12.14 -1.56 -9.72
C VAL A 123 13.49 -2.07 -9.22
N ASP A 124 14.35 -1.19 -8.70
CA ASP A 124 15.66 -1.58 -8.16
C ASP A 124 15.53 -2.56 -7.00
N LEU A 125 14.62 -2.29 -6.06
CA LEU A 125 14.33 -3.22 -4.96
C LEU A 125 13.83 -4.58 -5.48
N CYS A 126 12.92 -4.60 -6.46
CA CYS A 126 12.49 -5.85 -7.07
C CYS A 126 13.65 -6.60 -7.74
N VAL A 127 14.58 -5.89 -8.38
CA VAL A 127 15.77 -6.49 -8.98
C VAL A 127 16.70 -7.09 -7.93
N GLU A 128 16.92 -6.42 -6.79
CA GLU A 128 17.70 -6.96 -5.66
C GLU A 128 17.07 -8.25 -5.11
N ILE A 129 15.76 -8.24 -4.87
CA ILE A 129 14.99 -9.40 -4.41
C ILE A 129 15.12 -10.57 -5.41
N LEU A 130 14.94 -10.30 -6.70
CA LEU A 130 15.03 -11.34 -7.74
C LEU A 130 16.45 -11.88 -7.93
N ARG A 131 17.47 -11.07 -7.65
CA ARG A 131 18.87 -11.50 -7.66
C ARG A 131 19.28 -12.27 -6.42
N GLY A 132 18.41 -12.36 -5.41
CA GLY A 132 18.71 -13.03 -4.14
C GLY A 132 19.82 -12.33 -3.36
N VAL A 133 19.96 -11.01 -3.51
CA VAL A 133 20.91 -10.23 -2.72
C VAL A 133 20.27 -10.01 -1.36
N GLU A 134 20.53 -10.93 -0.42
CA GLU A 134 20.26 -10.70 1.00
C GLU A 134 21.23 -9.59 1.48
N LYS A 135 20.69 -8.51 2.05
CA LYS A 135 21.48 -7.53 2.80
C LYS A 135 21.73 -8.03 4.21
#